data_AF-A0A920LF80-F1
#
_entry.id   AF-A0A920LF80-F1
#
_cell.length_a   1.000
_cell.length_b   1.000
_cell.length_c   1.000
_cell.angle_alpha   90.00
_cell.angle_beta   90.00
_cell.angle_gamma   90.00
#
_symmetry.space_group_name_H-M   'P 1'
#
loop_
_entity.id
_entity.type
_entity.pdbx_description
1 polymer ?
#
loop_
_entity_poly.entity_id
_entity_poly.type
_entity_poly.pdbx_seq_one_letter_code
_entity_poly.pdbx_strand_id
1 'polypeptide(L)' 'MSERLQIKSILNDDYVGKNIIVYGWVKTFRSNRFINLNDGSCLNDLQCVVDYEKLEESKLSKINTVLV' A
#
# COMPACT_ATOMS: atom_id res chain seq x y z
N MET A 1 -5.03 0.36 19.83
CA MET A 1 -4.10 0.20 18.71
C MET A 1 -4.78 -0.71 17.70
N SER A 2 -5.00 -0.23 16.47
CA SER A 2 -5.65 -1.05 15.43
C SER A 2 -4.73 -2.22 15.04
N GLU A 3 -5.32 -3.39 14.83
CA GLU A 3 -4.59 -4.58 14.40
C GLU A 3 -4.09 -4.38 12.97
N ARG A 4 -2.77 -4.51 12.76
CA ARG A 4 -2.16 -4.43 11.43
C ARG A 4 -2.02 -5.82 10.84
N LEU A 5 -2.34 -5.96 9.56
CA LEU A 5 -2.07 -7.19 8.83
C LEU A 5 -0.73 -7.09 8.10
N GLN A 6 -0.02 -8.22 8.05
CA GLN A 6 1.20 -8.36 7.24
C GLN A 6 0.82 -8.62 5.78
N ILE A 7 1.60 -8.05 4.85
CA ILE A 7 1.40 -8.27 3.42
C ILE A 7 1.49 -9.75 3.08
N LYS A 8 2.41 -10.49 3.69
CA LYS A 8 2.51 -11.94 3.52
C LYS A 8 1.20 -12.66 3.82
N SER A 9 0.47 -12.29 4.89
CA SER A 9 -0.82 -12.91 5.21
C SER A 9 -1.90 -12.49 4.21
N ILE A 10 -1.93 -11.20 3.86
CA ILE A 10 -2.91 -10.66 2.89
C ILE A 10 -2.82 -11.37 1.54
N LEU A 11 -1.60 -11.69 1.08
CA LEU A 11 -1.37 -12.36 -0.21
C LEU A 11 -1.69 -13.85 -0.20
N ASN A 12 -1.80 -14.48 0.98
CA ASN A 12 -2.01 -15.93 1.12
C ASN A 12 -3.44 -16.30 1.58
N ASP A 13 -4.18 -15.39 2.23
CA ASP A 13 -5.55 -15.64 2.68
C ASP A 13 -6.59 -14.81 1.90
N ASP A 14 -7.88 -15.11 2.12
CA ASP A 14 -8.99 -14.41 1.47
C ASP A 14 -9.45 -13.17 2.26
N TYR A 15 -9.06 -12.00 1.74
CA TYR A 15 -9.46 -10.68 2.23
C TYR A 15 -10.37 -9.92 1.25
N VAL A 16 -10.94 -10.59 0.24
CA VAL A 16 -11.82 -9.92 -0.73
C VAL A 16 -13.03 -9.33 -0.03
N GLY A 17 -13.33 -8.05 -0.32
CA GLY A 17 -14.46 -7.32 0.25
C GLY A 17 -14.28 -6.88 1.72
N LYS A 18 -13.12 -7.14 2.34
CA LYS A 18 -12.84 -6.73 3.73
C LYS A 18 -12.04 -5.42 3.76
N ASN A 19 -12.37 -4.57 4.74
CA ASN A 19 -11.55 -3.43 5.07
C ASN A 19 -10.39 -3.87 5.95
N ILE A 20 -9.16 -3.60 5.52
CA ILE A 20 -7.94 -3.97 6.22
C ILE A 20 -7.04 -2.77 6.45
N ILE A 21 -6.18 -2.86 7.47
CA ILE A 21 -5.15 -1.86 7.77
C ILE A 21 -3.78 -2.53 7.60
N VAL A 22 -2.95 -1.93 6.75
CA VAL A 22 -1.59 -2.39 6.45
C VAL A 22 -0.62 -1.22 6.57
N TYR A 23 0.62 -1.52 6.96
CA TYR A 23 1.71 -0.56 7.02
C TYR A 23 2.91 -1.11 6.26
N GLY A 24 3.62 -0.25 5.54
CA GLY A 24 4.81 -0.62 4.79
C GLY A 24 5.48 0.59 4.15
N TRP A 25 6.51 0.33 3.36
CA TRP A 25 7.25 1.31 2.59
C TRP A 25 6.83 1.27 1.12
N VAL A 26 6.69 2.46 0.53
CA VAL A 26 6.40 2.60 -0.89
C VAL A 26 7.67 2.27 -1.69
N LYS A 27 7.60 1.21 -2.50
CA LYS A 27 8.68 0.85 -3.44
C LYS A 27 8.53 1.55 -4.79
N THR A 28 7.30 1.65 -5.28
CA THR A 28 7.01 2.41 -6.50
C THR A 28 5.67 3.10 -6.36
N PHE A 29 5.57 4.31 -6.92
CA PHE A 29 4.32 5.01 -7.13
C PHE A 29 4.27 5.49 -8.58
N ARG A 30 3.26 5.07 -9.33
CA ARG A 30 3.20 5.25 -10.79
C ARG A 30 1.82 5.72 -11.22
N SER A 31 1.81 6.64 -12.18
CA SER A 31 0.61 7.25 -12.77
C SER A 31 -0.33 7.88 -11.73
N ASN A 32 0.21 8.38 -10.61
CA ASN A 32 -0.54 8.91 -9.47
C ASN A 32 -1.66 7.99 -8.94
N ARG A 33 -1.57 6.67 -9.21
CA ARG A 33 -2.67 5.73 -8.98
C ARG A 33 -2.22 4.41 -8.38
N PHE A 34 -1.10 3.86 -8.85
CA PHE A 34 -0.66 2.52 -8.45
C PHE A 34 0.54 2.61 -7.52
N ILE A 35 0.39 2.06 -6.32
CA ILE A 35 1.44 1.97 -5.31
C ILE A 35 1.83 0.50 -5.16
N ASN A 36 3.12 0.19 -5.27
CA ASN A 36 3.64 -1.07 -4.74
C ASN A 36 4.14 -0.80 -3.32
N LEU A 37 3.51 -1.47 -2.35
CA LEU A 37 3.83 -1.39 -0.93
C LEU A 37 4.55 -2.66 -0.50
N ASN A 38 5.60 -2.54 0.32
CA ASN A 38 6.29 -3.68 0.91
C ASN A 38 6.52 -3.44 2.40
N ASP A 39 6.33 -4.47 3.23
CA ASP A 39 6.47 -4.39 4.69
C ASP A 39 7.59 -5.29 5.23
N GLY A 40 8.40 -5.89 4.35
CA GLY A 40 9.47 -6.82 4.68
C GLY A 40 9.02 -8.23 5.08
N SER A 41 7.72 -8.51 5.15
CA SER A 41 7.21 -9.84 5.53
C SER A 41 7.36 -10.88 4.43
N CYS A 42 7.43 -10.46 3.17
CA CYS A 42 7.70 -11.31 2.01
C CYS A 42 8.42 -10.55 0.87
N LEU A 43 8.94 -11.30 -0.11
CA LEU A 43 9.56 -10.74 -1.31
C LEU A 43 8.56 -10.01 -2.21
N ASN A 44 7.31 -10.47 -2.23
CA ASN A 44 6.25 -9.90 -3.05
C ASN A 44 5.76 -8.57 -2.46
N ASP A 45 5.33 -7.68 -3.36
CA ASP A 45 4.75 -6.39 -2.99
C ASP A 45 3.21 -6.44 -3.06
N LEU A 46 2.55 -5.65 -2.21
CA LEU A 46 1.11 -5.41 -2.29
C LEU A 46 0.84 -4.25 -3.25
N GLN A 47 0.03 -4.49 -4.30
CA GLN A 47 -0.41 -3.41 -5.18
C GLN A 47 -1.64 -2.72 -4.61
N CYS A 48 -1.51 -1.44 -4.27
CA CYS A 48 -2.61 -0.59 -3.85
C CYS A 48 -3.05 0.32 -5.00
N VAL A 49 -4.36 0.43 -5.22
CA VAL A 49 -4.96 1.35 -6.20
C VAL A 49 -5.57 2.51 -5.45
N VAL A 50 -5.14 3.73 -5.78
CA VAL A 50 -5.61 4.97 -5.18
C VAL A 50 -6.54 5.68 -6.15
N ASP A 51 -7.69 6.12 -5.63
CA ASP A 51 -8.58 7.04 -6.32
C ASP A 51 -8.05 8.47 -6.12
N TYR A 52 -7.29 8.97 -7.09
CA TYR A 52 -6.65 10.29 -7.00
C TYR A 52 -7.66 11.45 -7.06
N GLU A 53 -8.86 11.23 -7.61
CA GLU A 53 -9.88 12.29 -7.72
C GLU A 53 -10.47 12.62 -6.34
N LYS A 54 -10.47 11.64 -5.43
CA LYS A 54 -10.97 11.78 -4.07
C LYS A 54 -9.89 12.11 -3.05
N LEU A 55 -8.62 12.09 -3.44
CA LEU A 55 -7.50 12.36 -2.54
C LEU A 55 -6.98 13.78 -2.73
N GLU A 56 -6.77 14.49 -1.62
CA GLU A 56 -6.14 15.82 -1.67
C GLU A 56 -4.73 15.73 -2.26
N GLU A 57 -4.40 16.67 -3.15
CA GLU A 57 -3.08 16.78 -3.78
C GLU A 57 -1.93 16.88 -2.75
N SER A 58 -2.21 17.49 -1.60
CA SER A 58 -1.29 17.60 -0.46
C SER A 58 -0.91 16.24 0.15
N LYS A 59 -1.77 15.23 0.01
CA LYS A 59 -1.51 13.85 0.46
C LYS A 59 -0.83 13.04 -0.64
N LEU A 60 -1.28 13.21 -1.89
CA LEU A 60 -0.68 12.54 -3.05
C LEU A 60 0.80 12.91 -3.21
N SER A 61 1.15 14.19 -3.07
CA SER A 61 2.54 14.68 -3.17
C SER A 61 3.48 14.15 -2.08
N LYS A 62 2.94 13.60 -0.98
CA LYS A 62 3.72 12.95 0.07
C LYS A 62 4.00 11.48 -0.19
N ILE A 63 3.34 10.86 -1.18
CA ILE A 63 3.56 9.47 -1.56
C ILE A 63 4.79 9.42 -2.46
N ASN A 64 5.95 9.27 -1.85
CA ASN A 64 7.22 9.18 -2.56
C ASN A 64 7.87 7.83 -2.28
N THR A 65 8.61 7.33 -3.27
CA THR A 65 9.47 6.17 -3.10
C THR A 65 10.57 6.51 -2.09
N VAL A 66 10.94 5.54 -1.25
CA VAL A 66 12.19 5.66 -0.48
C VAL A 66 13.35 5.65 -1.47
N LEU A 67 13.98 6.80 -1.67
CA LEU A 67 15.33 6.87 -2.23
C LEU A 67 16.26 6.28 -1.17
N VAL A 68 16.74 5.06 -1.42
CA VAL A 68 17.91 4.51 -0.72
C VAL A 68 19.15 5.08 -1.38
#